data_AF-A0A514WQE6-F1
#
_entry.id   AF-A0A514WQE6-F1
#
_cell.length_a   1.000
_cell.length_b   1.000
_cell.length_c   1.000
_cell.angle_alpha   90.00
_cell.angle_beta   90.00
_cell.angle_gamma   90.00
#
_symmetry.space_group_name_H-M   'P 1'
#
loop_
_entity.id
_entity.type
_entity.pdbx_description
1 polymer ?
#
loop_
_entity_poly.entity_id
_entity_poly.type
_entity_poly.pdbx_seq_one_letter_code
_entity_poly.pdbx_strand_id
1 'polypeptide(L)'
;MSSRNFARLAAYIYEYSGIKMPESKQTMLEGRLRRRQRAAGAATLDAYCDYLFAQDNLAEEGSALINAVTTNKTDFFREPGHFEYLSAVILPELAARGVRTIRAWSAACSTGPEPYTMAMVLDDHAESHGGPAYGILATDLDTDVLETARSGIYPRELVEPVPEHLRRRYIMTSRDPVRRDVRMVPQLRSAIGFARLNLMEPHYPVGEPMHLVFCRNVLIYFDKPTQRQVVSRLVDCLKPGGYLFLGHSESITGHGLPLTQVANTVFRKA
;
A
#
# COMPACT_ATOMS: atom_id res chain seq x y z
N MET A 1 8.05 -28.75 -5.40
CA MET A 1 6.96 -28.93 -4.42
C MET A 1 5.88 -29.81 -5.02
N SER A 2 5.28 -30.69 -4.24
CA SER A 2 4.17 -31.54 -4.72
C SER A 2 2.92 -30.71 -5.06
N SER A 3 2.12 -31.19 -6.02
CA SER A 3 0.86 -30.54 -6.39
C SER A 3 -0.11 -30.41 -5.21
N ARG A 4 -0.12 -31.41 -4.30
CA ARG A 4 -0.89 -31.38 -3.06
C ARG A 4 -0.50 -30.19 -2.18
N ASN A 5 0.80 -30.01 -1.93
CA ASN A 5 1.27 -28.94 -1.06
C ASN A 5 1.16 -27.56 -1.73
N PHE A 6 1.33 -27.49 -3.05
CA PHE A 6 1.02 -26.28 -3.81
C PHE A 6 -0.45 -25.86 -3.64
N ALA A 7 -1.40 -26.79 -3.82
CA ALA A 7 -2.82 -26.51 -3.68
C ALA A 7 -3.19 -26.04 -2.26
N ARG A 8 -2.60 -26.65 -1.23
CA ARG A 8 -2.80 -26.23 0.17
C ARG A 8 -2.29 -24.82 0.44
N LEU A 9 -1.08 -24.50 -0.02
CA LEU A 9 -0.53 -23.14 0.08
C LEU A 9 -1.37 -22.12 -0.69
N ALA A 10 -1.75 -22.44 -1.92
CA ALA A 10 -2.56 -21.57 -2.76
C ALA A 10 -3.91 -21.26 -2.11
N ALA A 11 -4.57 -22.28 -1.52
CA ALA A 11 -5.81 -22.12 -0.78
C ALA A 11 -5.61 -21.21 0.44
N TYR A 12 -4.60 -21.47 1.28
CA TYR A 12 -4.34 -20.64 2.45
C TYR A 12 -4.01 -19.17 2.09
N ILE A 13 -3.15 -18.94 1.10
CA ILE A 13 -2.80 -17.59 0.64
C ILE A 13 -4.05 -16.87 0.13
N TYR A 14 -4.90 -17.57 -0.63
CA TYR A 14 -6.13 -17.00 -1.12
C TYR A 14 -7.12 -16.67 0.01
N GLU A 15 -7.35 -17.59 0.94
CA GLU A 15 -8.26 -17.38 2.07
C GLU A 15 -7.79 -16.25 2.98
N TYR A 16 -6.48 -16.19 3.25
CA TYR A 16 -5.91 -15.19 4.14
C TYR A 16 -5.81 -13.82 3.49
N SER A 17 -5.24 -13.71 2.29
CA SER A 17 -4.89 -12.41 1.68
C SER A 17 -5.63 -12.10 0.39
N GLY A 18 -6.50 -12.97 -0.10
CA GLY A 18 -7.22 -12.80 -1.38
C GLY A 18 -6.34 -12.99 -2.62
N ILE A 19 -5.04 -13.25 -2.46
CA ILE A 19 -4.09 -13.29 -3.57
C ILE A 19 -4.22 -14.62 -4.32
N LYS A 20 -4.47 -14.55 -5.63
CA LYS A 20 -4.50 -15.75 -6.48
C LYS A 20 -3.12 -16.32 -6.79
N MET A 21 -2.99 -17.63 -6.53
CA MET A 21 -1.84 -18.46 -6.86
C MET A 21 -2.24 -19.59 -7.82
N PRO A 22 -2.46 -19.29 -9.13
CA PRO A 22 -2.68 -20.34 -10.12
C PRO A 22 -1.42 -21.18 -10.32
N GLU A 23 -1.55 -22.40 -10.85
CA GLU A 23 -0.43 -23.34 -11.08
C GLU A 23 0.74 -22.72 -11.85
N SER A 24 0.46 -21.81 -12.80
CA SER A 24 1.49 -21.08 -13.54
C SER A 24 2.43 -20.23 -12.65
N LYS A 25 2.03 -19.92 -11.41
CA LYS A 25 2.84 -19.22 -10.42
C LYS A 25 3.60 -20.15 -9.47
N GLN A 26 3.52 -21.47 -9.63
CA GLN A 26 4.19 -22.43 -8.74
C GLN A 26 5.70 -22.16 -8.65
N THR A 27 6.40 -22.02 -9.77
CA THR A 27 7.85 -21.77 -9.78
C THR A 27 8.24 -20.48 -9.05
N MET A 28 7.43 -19.42 -9.21
CA MET A 28 7.63 -18.15 -8.51
C MET A 28 7.44 -18.33 -6.99
N LEU A 29 6.37 -19.04 -6.58
CA LEU A 29 6.10 -19.33 -5.18
C LEU A 29 7.24 -20.15 -4.56
N GLU A 30 7.67 -21.22 -5.23
CA GLU A 30 8.81 -22.03 -4.79
C GLU A 30 10.06 -21.18 -4.58
N GLY A 31 10.40 -20.31 -5.54
CA GLY A 31 11.54 -19.40 -5.46
C GLY A 31 11.51 -18.48 -4.23
N ARG A 32 10.34 -17.89 -3.95
CA ARG A 32 10.13 -16.99 -2.80
C ARG A 32 10.20 -17.72 -1.46
N LEU A 33 9.70 -18.96 -1.42
CA LEU A 33 9.71 -19.77 -0.20
C LEU A 33 11.07 -20.39 0.13
N ARG A 34 12.04 -20.43 -0.80
CA ARG A 34 13.38 -21.01 -0.51
C ARG A 34 14.11 -20.33 0.66
N ARG A 35 13.91 -19.03 0.84
CA ARG A 35 14.52 -18.31 1.97
C ARG A 35 13.85 -18.71 3.30
N ARG A 36 12.51 -18.80 3.31
CA ARG A 36 11.74 -19.25 4.48
C ARG A 36 12.01 -20.71 4.83
N GLN A 37 12.02 -21.60 3.84
CA GLN A 37 12.39 -23.01 3.99
C GLN A 37 13.73 -23.18 4.71
N ARG A 38 14.76 -22.43 4.29
CA ARG A 38 16.08 -22.46 4.95
C ARG A 38 16.04 -21.90 6.37
N ALA A 39 15.30 -20.82 6.59
CA ALA A 39 15.15 -20.22 7.92
C ALA A 39 14.44 -21.16 8.91
N ALA A 40 13.48 -21.95 8.42
CA ALA A 40 12.76 -22.96 9.21
C ALA A 40 13.54 -24.28 9.37
N GLY A 41 14.76 -24.39 8.81
CA GLY A 41 15.56 -25.62 8.90
C GLY A 41 15.00 -26.82 8.13
N ALA A 42 14.00 -26.62 7.26
CA ALA A 42 13.37 -27.70 6.52
C ALA A 42 14.26 -28.15 5.34
N ALA A 43 14.40 -29.47 5.16
CA ALA A 43 15.26 -30.04 4.10
C ALA A 43 14.72 -29.77 2.68
N THR A 44 13.40 -29.72 2.52
CA THR A 44 12.74 -29.51 1.24
C THR A 44 11.57 -28.54 1.39
N LEU A 45 11.09 -27.99 0.26
CA LEU A 45 9.88 -27.17 0.26
C LEU A 45 8.65 -27.97 0.69
N ASP A 46 8.55 -29.25 0.33
CA ASP A 46 7.45 -30.10 0.81
C ASP A 46 7.51 -30.30 2.32
N ALA A 47 8.70 -30.53 2.89
CA ALA A 47 8.87 -30.61 4.34
C ALA A 47 8.51 -29.29 5.04
N TYR A 48 8.85 -28.15 4.44
CA TYR A 48 8.44 -26.84 4.94
C TYR A 48 6.92 -26.66 4.91
N CYS A 49 6.25 -27.08 3.83
CA CYS A 49 4.79 -27.00 3.72
C CYS A 49 4.10 -27.91 4.74
N ASP A 50 4.59 -29.13 4.91
CA ASP A 50 4.02 -30.07 5.88
C ASP A 50 4.23 -29.55 7.31
N TYR A 51 5.39 -28.96 7.62
CA TYR A 51 5.67 -28.26 8.87
C TYR A 51 4.72 -27.08 9.10
N LEU A 52 4.56 -26.21 8.11
CA LEU A 52 3.74 -24.99 8.18
C LEU A 52 2.29 -25.31 8.56
N PHE A 53 1.73 -26.40 8.02
CA PHE A 53 0.35 -26.80 8.27
C PHE A 53 0.21 -27.88 9.37
N ALA A 54 1.27 -28.17 10.11
CA ALA A 54 1.21 -29.02 11.28
C ALA A 54 0.93 -28.18 12.55
N GLN A 55 0.04 -28.68 13.40
CA GLN A 55 -0.24 -28.09 14.72
C GLN A 55 -0.54 -26.57 14.62
N ASP A 56 0.10 -25.77 15.48
CA ASP A 56 -0.07 -24.32 15.58
C ASP A 56 1.00 -23.52 14.81
N ASN A 57 1.88 -24.18 14.03
CA ASN A 57 3.01 -23.52 13.34
C ASN A 57 2.55 -22.43 12.37
N LEU A 58 1.34 -22.54 11.84
CA LEU A 58 0.75 -21.54 10.95
C LEU A 58 0.53 -20.18 11.64
N ALA A 59 0.29 -20.18 12.95
CA ALA A 59 0.16 -18.95 13.73
C ALA A 59 1.51 -18.20 13.84
N GLU A 60 2.61 -18.94 13.92
CA GLU A 60 3.97 -18.39 14.02
C GLU A 60 4.54 -18.00 12.65
N GLU A 61 4.40 -18.89 11.66
CA GLU A 61 5.02 -18.73 10.33
C GLU A 61 4.11 -18.03 9.31
N GLY A 62 2.82 -17.92 9.58
CA GLY A 62 1.83 -17.38 8.63
C GLY A 62 2.19 -15.97 8.14
N SER A 63 2.61 -15.09 9.04
CA SER A 63 3.04 -13.73 8.64
C SER A 63 4.27 -13.75 7.74
N ALA A 64 5.26 -14.61 8.04
CA ALA A 64 6.48 -14.73 7.24
C ALA A 64 6.22 -15.38 5.88
N LEU A 65 5.25 -16.31 5.80
CA LEU A 65 4.75 -16.85 4.54
C LEU A 65 4.12 -15.73 3.70
N ILE A 66 3.25 -14.93 4.30
CA ILE A 66 2.54 -13.87 3.59
C ILE A 66 3.51 -12.80 3.07
N ASN A 67 4.44 -12.33 3.89
CA ASN A 67 5.51 -11.41 3.46
C ASN A 67 6.34 -12.00 2.30
N ALA A 68 6.54 -13.31 2.25
CA ALA A 68 7.30 -13.94 1.16
C ALA A 68 6.53 -13.93 -0.17
N VAL A 69 5.19 -13.97 -0.15
CA VAL A 69 4.36 -14.15 -1.35
C VAL A 69 3.72 -12.87 -1.89
N THR A 70 3.72 -11.80 -1.10
CA THR A 70 3.33 -10.44 -1.52
C THR A 70 4.25 -9.90 -2.61
N THR A 71 3.73 -9.04 -3.49
CA THR A 71 4.52 -8.42 -4.57
C THR A 71 4.52 -6.92 -4.36
N ASN A 72 5.70 -6.37 -4.03
CA ASN A 72 5.80 -5.07 -3.38
C ASN A 72 6.42 -3.97 -4.27
N LYS A 73 6.22 -4.03 -5.61
CA LYS A 73 6.79 -3.02 -6.51
C LYS A 73 6.03 -1.69 -6.38
N THR A 74 6.74 -0.67 -5.91
CA THR A 74 6.26 0.70 -5.77
C THR A 74 7.41 1.67 -6.04
N ASP A 75 7.08 2.88 -6.48
CA ASP A 75 8.03 3.92 -6.87
C ASP A 75 7.50 5.28 -6.41
N PHE A 76 8.40 6.22 -6.10
CA PHE A 76 8.00 7.59 -5.80
C PHE A 76 7.32 8.20 -7.03
N PHE A 77 6.25 8.97 -6.83
CA PHE A 77 5.49 9.61 -7.92
C PHE A 77 4.98 8.64 -9.00
N ARG A 78 4.75 7.36 -8.65
CA ARG A 78 4.07 6.42 -9.53
C ARG A 78 2.70 6.98 -9.92
N GLU A 79 2.37 6.99 -11.21
CA GLU A 79 1.13 7.58 -11.77
C GLU A 79 0.99 9.07 -11.39
N PRO A 80 1.89 9.94 -11.89
CA PRO A 80 2.00 11.34 -11.43
C PRO A 80 0.72 12.15 -11.63
N GLY A 81 -0.09 11.81 -12.64
CA GLY A 81 -1.39 12.46 -12.90
C GLY A 81 -2.36 12.43 -11.70
N HIS A 82 -2.27 11.44 -10.80
CA HIS A 82 -3.05 11.44 -9.56
C HIS A 82 -2.63 12.57 -8.62
N PHE A 83 -1.32 12.82 -8.49
CA PHE A 83 -0.78 13.85 -7.63
C PHE A 83 -0.94 15.25 -8.23
N GLU A 84 -0.87 15.36 -9.55
CA GLU A 84 -1.23 16.58 -10.28
C GLU A 84 -2.70 16.95 -10.06
N TYR A 85 -3.62 15.99 -10.22
CA TYR A 85 -5.04 16.20 -9.96
C TYR A 85 -5.33 16.50 -8.48
N LEU A 86 -4.64 15.81 -7.57
CA LEU A 86 -4.71 16.10 -6.13
C LEU A 86 -4.37 17.56 -5.85
N SER A 87 -3.20 18.02 -6.32
CA SER A 87 -2.70 19.36 -6.05
C SER A 87 -3.52 20.46 -6.74
N ALA A 88 -3.88 20.26 -8.01
CA ALA A 88 -4.50 21.30 -8.83
C ALA A 88 -6.02 21.42 -8.61
N VAL A 89 -6.70 20.35 -8.19
CA VAL A 89 -8.17 20.29 -8.11
C VAL A 89 -8.65 19.98 -6.70
N ILE A 90 -8.23 18.84 -6.14
CA ILE A 90 -8.82 18.33 -4.90
C ILE A 90 -8.43 19.20 -3.69
N LEU A 91 -7.16 19.56 -3.53
CA LEU A 91 -6.72 20.35 -2.38
C LEU A 91 -7.36 21.76 -2.34
N PRO A 92 -7.40 22.52 -3.45
CA PRO A 92 -8.16 23.77 -3.51
C PRO A 92 -9.65 23.59 -3.17
N GLU A 93 -10.28 22.53 -3.68
CA GLU A 93 -11.70 22.27 -3.40
C GLU A 93 -11.95 21.99 -1.90
N LEU A 94 -11.12 21.15 -1.29
CA LEU A 94 -11.23 20.84 0.14
C LEU A 94 -11.02 22.09 0.99
N ALA A 95 -10.04 22.93 0.65
CA ALA A 95 -9.79 24.20 1.33
C ALA A 95 -11.00 25.16 1.20
N ALA A 96 -11.57 25.30 0.00
CA ALA A 96 -12.76 26.13 -0.25
C ALA A 96 -14.00 25.64 0.52
N ARG A 97 -14.11 24.33 0.76
CA ARG A 97 -15.14 23.71 1.63
C ARG A 97 -14.88 23.92 3.12
N GLY A 98 -13.81 24.62 3.50
CA GLY A 98 -13.46 24.88 4.89
C GLY A 98 -12.80 23.70 5.61
N VAL A 99 -12.33 22.67 4.88
CA VAL A 99 -11.57 21.58 5.49
C VAL A 99 -10.26 22.15 6.04
N ARG A 100 -10.06 22.04 7.36
CA ARG A 100 -8.86 22.53 8.05
C ARG A 100 -7.80 21.45 8.27
N THR A 101 -8.20 20.18 8.28
CA THR A 101 -7.30 19.04 8.44
C THR A 101 -7.72 17.89 7.52
N ILE A 102 -6.83 17.50 6.62
CA ILE A 102 -7.01 16.37 5.72
C ILE A 102 -6.60 15.09 6.45
N ARG A 103 -7.44 14.07 6.32
CA ARG A 103 -7.14 12.69 6.71
C ARG A 103 -7.06 11.87 5.45
N ALA A 104 -5.89 11.29 5.20
CA ALA A 104 -5.63 10.50 4.00
C ALA A 104 -5.22 9.08 4.39
N TRP A 105 -5.45 8.14 3.48
CA TRP A 105 -5.08 6.75 3.67
C TRP A 105 -4.39 6.20 2.43
N SER A 106 -3.19 5.66 2.56
CA SER A 106 -2.54 4.79 1.58
C SER A 106 -2.76 3.33 1.99
N ALA A 107 -3.67 2.65 1.29
CA ALA A 107 -4.04 1.25 1.50
C ALA A 107 -3.23 0.37 0.54
N ALA A 108 -2.39 -0.51 1.11
CA ALA A 108 -1.31 -1.25 0.43
C ALA A 108 -0.10 -0.36 0.07
N CYS A 109 0.46 0.29 1.10
CA CYS A 109 1.53 1.29 0.95
C CYS A 109 2.91 0.71 0.59
N SER A 110 3.08 -0.61 0.64
CA SER A 110 4.33 -1.33 0.39
C SER A 110 5.48 -0.73 1.20
N THR A 111 6.63 -0.45 0.58
CA THR A 111 7.83 0.10 1.24
C THR A 111 7.72 1.60 1.54
N GLY A 112 6.57 2.24 1.33
CA GLY A 112 6.31 3.64 1.71
C GLY A 112 6.47 4.75 0.66
N PRO A 113 6.96 4.55 -0.59
CA PRO A 113 7.00 5.63 -1.57
C PRO A 113 5.67 6.36 -1.79
N GLU A 114 4.53 5.65 -1.86
CA GLU A 114 3.22 6.27 -2.05
C GLU A 114 2.83 7.24 -0.90
N PRO A 115 2.80 6.82 0.38
CA PRO A 115 2.45 7.75 1.46
C PRO A 115 3.47 8.89 1.61
N TYR A 116 4.76 8.69 1.30
CA TYR A 116 5.71 9.80 1.28
C TYR A 116 5.47 10.77 0.11
N THR A 117 5.11 10.29 -1.08
CA THR A 117 4.69 11.16 -2.18
C THR A 117 3.43 11.95 -1.81
N MET A 118 2.43 11.30 -1.20
CA MET A 118 1.24 11.98 -0.68
C MET A 118 1.63 13.07 0.32
N ALA A 119 2.52 12.77 1.28
CA ALA A 119 2.98 13.71 2.28
C ALA A 119 3.70 14.92 1.65
N MET A 120 4.60 14.69 0.69
CA MET A 120 5.30 15.77 -0.02
C MET A 120 4.32 16.72 -0.71
N VAL A 121 3.30 16.19 -1.40
CA VAL A 121 2.31 16.99 -2.13
C VAL A 121 1.39 17.76 -1.17
N LEU A 122 0.94 17.12 -0.09
CA LEU A 122 0.09 17.75 0.93
C LEU A 122 0.84 18.86 1.68
N ASP A 123 2.09 18.61 2.06
CA ASP A 123 2.94 19.57 2.78
C ASP A 123 3.27 20.77 1.89
N ASP A 124 3.67 20.54 0.64
CA ASP A 124 4.00 21.61 -0.30
C ASP A 124 2.80 22.52 -0.59
N HIS A 125 1.61 21.93 -0.72
CA HIS A 125 0.37 22.70 -0.86
C HIS A 125 0.08 23.52 0.41
N ALA A 126 0.14 22.89 1.59
CA ALA A 126 -0.16 23.54 2.87
C ALA A 126 0.77 24.73 3.14
N GLU A 127 2.04 24.59 2.80
CA GLU A 127 3.07 25.62 2.98
C GLU A 127 2.89 26.79 2.02
N SER A 128 2.42 26.51 0.80
CA SER A 128 2.15 27.54 -0.20
C SER A 128 0.84 28.30 0.02
N HIS A 129 -0.14 27.70 0.72
CA HIS A 129 -1.52 28.23 0.83
C HIS A 129 -2.00 28.44 2.28
N GLY A 130 -1.19 28.15 3.30
CA GLY A 130 -1.56 28.28 4.71
C GLY A 130 -2.46 27.16 5.25
N GLY A 131 -2.37 25.98 4.65
CA GLY A 131 -3.12 24.78 5.00
C GLY A 131 -3.88 24.16 3.81
N PRO A 132 -4.73 23.15 4.08
CA PRO A 132 -5.01 22.54 5.38
C PRO A 132 -3.84 21.72 5.96
N ALA A 133 -3.88 21.49 7.27
CA ALA A 133 -3.01 20.49 7.91
C ALA A 133 -3.35 19.09 7.40
N TYR A 134 -2.49 18.09 7.61
CA TYR A 134 -2.75 16.73 7.13
C TYR A 134 -2.22 15.65 8.08
N GLY A 135 -2.83 14.47 7.99
CA GLY A 135 -2.32 13.22 8.55
C GLY A 135 -2.62 12.06 7.62
N ILE A 136 -1.66 11.16 7.47
CA ILE A 136 -1.75 10.00 6.58
C ILE A 136 -1.71 8.73 7.41
N LEU A 137 -2.70 7.86 7.23
CA LEU A 137 -2.58 6.46 7.59
C LEU A 137 -1.97 5.71 6.41
N ALA A 138 -0.96 4.89 6.64
CA ALA A 138 -0.36 4.02 5.64
C ALA A 138 -0.43 2.58 6.14
N THR A 139 -1.08 1.71 5.38
CA THR A 139 -1.25 0.32 5.79
C THR A 139 -0.77 -0.65 4.74
N ASP A 140 -0.23 -1.77 5.21
CA ASP A 140 0.07 -2.92 4.35
C ASP A 140 -0.18 -4.23 5.11
N LEU A 141 -0.32 -5.32 4.37
CA LEU A 141 -0.39 -6.65 4.92
C LEU A 141 1.00 -7.16 5.31
N ASP A 142 2.00 -6.79 4.51
CA ASP A 142 3.39 -7.21 4.62
C ASP A 142 4.12 -6.37 5.67
N THR A 143 4.65 -7.06 6.69
CA THR A 143 5.30 -6.39 7.82
C THR A 143 6.74 -5.98 7.53
N ASP A 144 7.43 -6.66 6.62
CA ASP A 144 8.82 -6.35 6.27
C ASP A 144 8.91 -5.04 5.48
N VAL A 145 7.93 -4.80 4.59
CA VAL A 145 7.86 -3.54 3.84
C VAL A 145 7.42 -2.37 4.72
N LEU A 146 6.55 -2.61 5.70
CA LEU A 146 6.16 -1.59 6.68
C LEU A 146 7.35 -1.10 7.51
N GLU A 147 8.27 -1.98 7.91
CA GLU A 147 9.51 -1.57 8.58
C GLU A 147 10.38 -0.66 7.69
N THR A 148 10.48 -1.01 6.40
CA THR A 148 11.17 -0.17 5.41
C THR A 148 10.49 1.21 5.32
N ALA A 149 9.16 1.24 5.21
CA ALA A 149 8.37 2.47 5.13
C ALA A 149 8.54 3.36 6.37
N ARG A 150 8.49 2.77 7.57
CA ARG A 150 8.71 3.44 8.85
C ARG A 150 10.10 4.05 8.96
N SER A 151 11.14 3.36 8.46
CA SER A 151 12.51 3.88 8.48
C SER A 151 12.64 5.17 7.64
N GLY A 152 11.88 5.23 6.54
CA GLY A 152 11.94 6.27 5.52
C GLY A 152 13.29 6.34 4.82
N ILE A 153 14.06 5.25 4.79
CA ILE A 153 15.39 5.15 4.18
C ILE A 153 15.28 4.40 2.86
N TYR A 154 15.83 4.99 1.79
CA TYR A 154 15.70 4.46 0.43
C TYR A 154 17.01 4.56 -0.35
N PRO A 155 17.26 3.66 -1.32
CA PRO A 155 18.30 3.88 -2.32
C PRO A 155 18.06 5.21 -3.06
N ARG A 156 19.14 5.95 -3.36
CA ARG A 156 19.04 7.23 -4.07
C ARG A 156 18.31 7.11 -5.40
N GLU A 157 18.51 6.01 -6.11
CA GLU A 157 17.93 5.75 -7.43
C GLU A 157 16.39 5.66 -7.35
N LEU A 158 15.83 5.22 -6.21
CA LEU A 158 14.39 5.10 -6.03
C LEU A 158 13.68 6.47 -5.92
N VAL A 159 14.40 7.51 -5.50
CA VAL A 159 13.87 8.88 -5.34
C VAL A 159 14.20 9.79 -6.52
N GLU A 160 14.82 9.27 -7.58
CA GLU A 160 15.09 10.05 -8.80
C GLU A 160 13.83 10.68 -9.42
N PRO A 161 12.67 9.98 -9.47
CA PRO A 161 11.43 10.55 -10.00
C PRO A 161 10.87 11.73 -9.20
N VAL A 162 11.34 11.97 -7.96
CA VAL A 162 10.86 13.06 -7.11
C VAL A 162 11.28 14.41 -7.73
N PRO A 163 10.34 15.35 -7.97
CA PRO A 163 10.64 16.68 -8.48
C PRO A 163 11.73 17.39 -7.67
N GLU A 164 12.61 18.12 -8.35
CA GLU A 164 13.82 18.65 -7.72
C GLU A 164 13.54 19.55 -6.50
N HIS A 165 12.54 20.42 -6.58
CA HIS A 165 12.16 21.30 -5.48
C HIS A 165 11.72 20.50 -4.23
N LEU A 166 10.91 19.45 -4.41
CA LEU A 166 10.48 18.55 -3.34
C LEU A 166 11.66 17.73 -2.79
N ARG A 167 12.55 17.24 -3.66
CA ARG A 167 13.74 16.49 -3.25
C ARG A 167 14.64 17.33 -2.36
N ARG A 168 14.91 18.59 -2.73
CA ARG A 168 15.73 19.51 -1.92
C ARG A 168 15.13 19.76 -0.54
N ARG A 169 13.79 19.79 -0.45
CA ARG A 169 13.05 20.08 0.78
C ARG A 169 12.87 18.88 1.69
N TYR A 170 12.57 17.71 1.13
CA TYR A 170 12.05 16.56 1.88
C TYR A 170 12.97 15.35 1.94
N ILE A 171 14.11 15.38 1.23
CA ILE A 171 15.04 14.25 1.16
C ILE A 171 16.39 14.65 1.73
N MET A 172 16.78 13.97 2.81
CA MET A 172 18.07 14.11 3.46
C MET A 172 19.08 13.15 2.83
N THR A 173 20.27 13.64 2.54
CA THR A 173 21.42 12.82 2.13
C THR A 173 22.33 12.57 3.31
N SER A 174 22.95 11.39 3.35
CA SER A 174 24.00 11.11 4.33
C SER A 174 25.18 12.08 4.19
N ARG A 175 25.85 12.39 5.32
CA ARG A 175 27.14 13.09 5.32
C ARG A 175 28.31 12.15 5.01
N ASP A 176 28.11 10.85 5.18
CA ASP A 176 29.06 9.83 4.79
C ASP A 176 29.01 9.64 3.25
N PRO A 177 30.11 9.91 2.52
CA PRO A 177 30.14 9.83 1.06
C PRO A 177 30.00 8.41 0.52
N VAL A 178 30.21 7.38 1.34
CA VAL A 178 30.06 5.96 0.95
C VAL A 178 28.59 5.54 0.98
N ARG A 179 27.78 6.18 1.81
CA ARG A 179 26.34 5.89 1.93
C ARG A 179 25.60 6.38 0.69
N ARG A 180 24.97 5.44 -0.01
CA ARG A 180 24.15 5.68 -1.20
C ARG A 180 22.66 5.82 -0.90
N ASP A 181 22.29 5.66 0.36
CA ASP A 181 20.92 5.86 0.81
C ASP A 181 20.59 7.33 1.07
N VAL A 182 19.29 7.60 1.02
CA VAL A 182 18.68 8.86 1.40
C VAL A 182 17.61 8.59 2.45
N ARG A 183 17.21 9.63 3.18
CA ARG A 183 16.17 9.51 4.19
C ARG A 183 15.13 10.62 4.10
N MET A 184 13.86 10.28 4.25
CA MET A 184 12.77 11.24 4.34
C MET A 184 12.91 12.10 5.61
N VAL A 185 12.67 13.41 5.50
CA VAL A 185 12.78 14.35 6.63
C VAL A 185 11.81 13.99 7.78
N PRO A 186 12.16 14.31 9.03
CA PRO A 186 11.33 13.98 10.20
C PRO A 186 9.89 14.48 10.10
N GLN A 187 9.68 15.68 9.54
CA GLN A 187 8.35 16.29 9.35
C GLN A 187 7.38 15.37 8.60
N LEU A 188 7.78 14.86 7.42
CA LEU A 188 6.93 13.94 6.65
C LEU A 188 6.70 12.64 7.40
N ARG A 189 7.74 12.10 8.04
CA ARG A 189 7.62 10.84 8.81
C ARG A 189 6.66 10.98 9.98
N SER A 190 6.64 12.13 10.66
CA SER A 190 5.72 12.37 11.78
C SER A 190 4.26 12.55 11.36
N ALA A 191 4.02 12.89 10.09
CA ALA A 191 2.67 13.02 9.55
C ALA A 191 2.08 11.68 9.06
N ILE A 192 2.86 10.60 9.04
CA ILE A 192 2.45 9.28 8.55
C ILE A 192 2.43 8.27 9.70
N GLY A 193 1.24 7.73 9.99
CA GLY A 193 1.07 6.57 10.86
C GLY A 193 1.10 5.28 10.05
N PHE A 194 1.94 4.33 10.45
CA PHE A 194 2.07 3.03 9.78
C PHE A 194 1.42 1.91 10.61
N ALA A 195 0.46 1.19 10.03
CA ALA A 195 -0.20 0.06 10.67
C ALA A 195 -0.30 -1.15 9.73
N ARG A 196 -0.38 -2.34 10.32
CA ARG A 196 -0.70 -3.55 9.54
C ARG A 196 -2.21 -3.61 9.34
N LEU A 197 -2.66 -3.90 8.12
CA LEU A 197 -4.08 -4.12 7.82
C LEU A 197 -4.22 -5.09 6.66
N ASN A 198 -5.11 -6.06 6.81
CA ASN A 198 -5.48 -6.96 5.72
C ASN A 198 -6.76 -6.46 5.03
N LEU A 199 -6.71 -6.19 3.74
CA LEU A 199 -7.89 -5.75 2.98
C LEU A 199 -9.00 -6.80 2.93
N MET A 200 -8.68 -8.07 3.22
CA MET A 200 -9.70 -9.13 3.36
C MET A 200 -10.52 -9.02 4.64
N GLU A 201 -10.10 -8.22 5.63
CA GLU A 201 -10.85 -8.05 6.86
C GLU A 201 -12.26 -7.49 6.60
N PRO A 202 -13.27 -7.92 7.38
CA PRO A 202 -14.64 -7.47 7.20
C PRO A 202 -14.84 -6.00 7.59
N HIS A 203 -13.95 -5.43 8.40
CA HIS A 203 -14.00 -4.07 8.90
C HIS A 203 -12.59 -3.46 8.96
N TYR A 204 -12.46 -2.17 8.60
CA TYR A 204 -11.18 -1.47 8.63
C TYR A 204 -11.13 -0.48 9.81
N PRO A 205 -10.30 -0.72 10.85
CA PRO A 205 -10.24 0.12 12.05
C PRO A 205 -9.44 1.41 11.83
N VAL A 206 -9.84 2.23 10.85
CA VAL A 206 -9.14 3.46 10.46
C VAL A 206 -9.62 4.71 11.21
N GLY A 207 -10.49 4.52 12.19
CA GLY A 207 -11.07 5.57 13.04
C GLY A 207 -12.07 6.43 12.27
N GLU A 208 -11.92 7.74 12.35
CA GLU A 208 -12.76 8.68 11.61
C GLU A 208 -12.76 8.41 10.10
N PRO A 209 -13.77 8.88 9.34
CA PRO A 209 -13.74 8.79 7.89
C PRO A 209 -12.64 9.64 7.25
N MET A 210 -12.15 9.18 6.09
CA MET A 210 -11.06 9.76 5.32
C MET A 210 -11.57 10.77 4.28
N HIS A 211 -10.75 11.79 3.99
CA HIS A 211 -10.98 12.66 2.85
C HIS A 211 -10.41 12.05 1.57
N LEU A 212 -9.27 11.34 1.68
CA LEU A 212 -8.55 10.74 0.56
C LEU A 212 -8.24 9.27 0.90
N VAL A 213 -8.48 8.36 -0.03
CA VAL A 213 -8.05 6.96 0.06
C VAL A 213 -7.35 6.59 -1.25
N PHE A 214 -6.10 6.16 -1.15
CA PHE A 214 -5.31 5.60 -2.23
C PHE A 214 -5.30 4.09 -2.03
N CYS A 215 -5.73 3.34 -3.03
CA CYS A 215 -5.70 1.88 -3.05
C CYS A 215 -5.29 1.44 -4.46
N ARG A 216 -3.99 1.55 -4.75
CA ARG A 216 -3.48 1.50 -6.11
C ARG A 216 -2.63 0.25 -6.34
N ASN A 217 -2.90 -0.40 -7.47
CA ASN A 217 -2.12 -1.55 -7.96
C ASN A 217 -2.11 -2.77 -7.01
N VAL A 218 -3.15 -2.92 -6.20
CA VAL A 218 -3.37 -4.06 -5.28
C VAL A 218 -4.59 -4.89 -5.65
N LEU A 219 -5.66 -4.27 -6.19
CA LEU A 219 -6.90 -4.95 -6.56
C LEU A 219 -6.67 -5.95 -7.69
N ILE A 220 -5.63 -5.75 -8.51
CA ILE A 220 -5.20 -6.68 -9.56
C ILE A 220 -4.87 -8.10 -9.06
N TYR A 221 -4.59 -8.27 -7.76
CA TYR A 221 -4.32 -9.57 -7.16
C TYR A 221 -5.58 -10.33 -6.73
N PHE A 222 -6.72 -9.65 -6.67
CA PHE A 222 -8.00 -10.16 -6.17
C PHE A 222 -8.93 -10.60 -7.30
N ASP A 223 -9.87 -11.49 -6.99
CA ASP A 223 -10.96 -11.83 -7.90
C ASP A 223 -12.05 -10.74 -7.93
N LYS A 224 -12.95 -10.78 -8.91
CA LYS A 224 -13.98 -9.74 -9.08
C LYS A 224 -14.92 -9.59 -7.86
N PRO A 225 -15.41 -10.68 -7.23
CA PRO A 225 -16.15 -10.59 -5.98
C PRO A 225 -15.36 -9.89 -4.85
N THR A 226 -14.10 -10.26 -4.67
CA THR A 226 -13.21 -9.70 -3.64
C THR A 226 -12.90 -8.23 -3.91
N GLN A 227 -12.59 -7.86 -5.16
CA GLN A 227 -12.41 -6.46 -5.57
C GLN A 227 -13.62 -5.62 -5.16
N ARG A 228 -14.84 -6.10 -5.45
CA ARG A 228 -16.08 -5.38 -5.09
C ARG A 228 -16.21 -5.20 -3.58
N GLN A 229 -15.95 -6.24 -2.79
CA GLN A 229 -16.05 -6.18 -1.33
C GLN A 229 -15.01 -5.20 -0.74
N VAL A 230 -13.76 -5.31 -1.17
CA VAL A 230 -12.67 -4.42 -0.73
C VAL A 230 -13.02 -2.97 -1.05
N VAL A 231 -13.39 -2.67 -2.31
CA VAL A 231 -13.72 -1.30 -2.71
C VAL A 231 -14.94 -0.78 -1.94
N SER A 232 -15.96 -1.61 -1.71
CA SER A 232 -17.11 -1.21 -0.88
C SER A 232 -16.67 -0.75 0.51
N ARG A 233 -15.82 -1.53 1.20
CA ARG A 233 -15.33 -1.19 2.54
C ARG A 233 -14.44 0.07 2.53
N LEU A 234 -13.65 0.27 1.47
CA LEU A 234 -12.87 1.51 1.29
C LEU A 234 -13.79 2.73 1.12
N VAL A 235 -14.89 2.58 0.37
CA VAL A 235 -15.91 3.62 0.20
C VAL A 235 -16.63 3.92 1.52
N ASP A 236 -16.89 2.92 2.35
CA ASP A 236 -17.47 3.12 3.68
C ASP A 236 -16.56 3.96 4.58
N CYS A 237 -15.25 3.86 4.39
CA CYS A 237 -14.25 4.67 5.10
C CYS A 237 -14.12 6.11 4.57
N LEU A 238 -14.78 6.49 3.46
CA LEU A 238 -14.73 7.85 2.90
C LEU A 238 -15.81 8.76 3.48
N LYS A 239 -15.44 10.03 3.72
CA LYS A 239 -16.41 11.12 3.92
C LYS A 239 -17.25 11.33 2.65
N PRO A 240 -18.49 11.85 2.78
CA PRO A 240 -19.23 12.38 1.64
C PRO A 240 -18.39 13.45 0.91
N GLY A 241 -18.30 13.33 -0.42
CA GLY A 241 -17.41 14.13 -1.24
C GLY A 241 -15.91 13.88 -1.02
N GLY A 242 -15.53 12.75 -0.43
CA GLY A 242 -14.14 12.25 -0.36
C GLY A 242 -13.74 11.50 -1.62
N TYR A 243 -12.44 11.26 -1.79
CA TYR A 243 -11.86 10.75 -3.04
C TYR A 243 -11.17 9.39 -2.87
N LEU A 244 -11.44 8.49 -3.81
CA LEU A 244 -10.78 7.20 -3.97
C LEU A 244 -9.87 7.23 -5.21
N PHE A 245 -8.62 6.83 -5.05
CA PHE A 245 -7.65 6.68 -6.13
C PHE A 245 -7.34 5.20 -6.33
N LEU A 246 -7.49 4.72 -7.56
CA LEU A 246 -7.15 3.35 -7.97
C LEU A 246 -6.02 3.38 -9.00
N GLY A 247 -5.34 2.27 -9.21
CA GLY A 247 -4.27 2.14 -10.21
C GLY A 247 -4.81 2.04 -11.64
N HIS A 248 -3.98 2.35 -12.64
CA HIS A 248 -4.41 2.41 -14.06
C HIS A 248 -5.09 1.16 -14.62
N SER A 249 -4.72 -0.03 -14.12
CA SER A 249 -5.28 -1.31 -14.58
C SER A 249 -6.51 -1.74 -13.78
N GLU A 250 -6.97 -0.92 -12.85
CA GLU A 250 -8.05 -1.24 -11.91
C GLU A 250 -9.31 -0.50 -12.32
N SER A 251 -10.42 -1.24 -12.38
CA SER A 251 -11.71 -0.71 -12.80
C SER A 251 -12.79 -1.20 -11.85
N ILE A 252 -13.65 -0.26 -11.46
CA ILE A 252 -14.81 -0.50 -10.59
C ILE A 252 -16.14 -0.42 -11.35
N THR A 253 -16.08 -0.40 -12.68
CA THR A 253 -17.25 -0.38 -13.54
C THR A 253 -18.14 -1.59 -13.23
N GLY A 254 -19.43 -1.33 -13.01
CA GLY A 254 -20.41 -2.37 -12.69
C GLY A 254 -20.48 -2.80 -11.22
N HIS A 255 -19.73 -2.16 -10.31
CA HIS A 255 -19.84 -2.48 -8.87
C HIS A 255 -21.07 -1.84 -8.18
N GLY A 256 -21.74 -0.88 -8.81
CA GLY A 256 -22.93 -0.22 -8.26
C GLY A 256 -22.65 0.55 -6.96
N LEU A 257 -21.44 1.11 -6.83
CA LEU A 257 -21.02 1.88 -5.66
C LEU A 257 -21.37 3.36 -5.83
N PRO A 258 -21.57 4.11 -4.74
CA PRO A 258 -21.92 5.54 -4.78
C PRO A 258 -20.69 6.41 -5.10
N LEU A 259 -20.05 6.13 -6.24
CA LEU A 259 -18.84 6.76 -6.72
C LEU A 259 -19.06 7.36 -8.11
N THR A 260 -18.63 8.60 -8.29
CA THR A 260 -18.57 9.27 -9.60
C THR A 260 -17.11 9.41 -10.02
N GLN A 261 -16.78 8.97 -11.23
CA GLN A 261 -15.43 9.17 -11.76
C GLN A 261 -15.22 10.65 -12.11
N VAL A 262 -14.16 11.26 -11.58
CA VAL A 262 -13.86 12.71 -11.74
C VAL A 262 -12.53 12.97 -12.45
N ALA A 263 -11.66 11.97 -12.54
CA ALA A 263 -10.48 11.95 -13.39
C ALA A 263 -10.12 10.49 -13.75
N ASN A 264 -9.03 10.28 -14.49
CA ASN A 264 -8.57 8.93 -14.78
C ASN A 264 -8.28 8.18 -13.46
N THR A 265 -9.00 7.07 -13.22
CA THR A 265 -8.90 6.24 -12.01
C THR A 265 -9.05 7.00 -10.67
N VAL A 266 -9.68 8.18 -10.68
CA VAL A 266 -10.04 8.94 -9.48
C VAL A 266 -11.56 9.06 -9.38
N PHE A 267 -12.10 8.75 -8.21
CA PHE A 267 -13.53 8.70 -7.96
C PHE A 267 -13.89 9.53 -6.73
N ARG A 268 -15.05 10.18 -6.76
CA ARG A 268 -15.61 10.96 -5.65
C ARG A 268 -16.83 10.25 -5.09
N LYS A 269 -16.89 10.09 -3.76
CA LYS A 269 -18.08 9.60 -3.06
C LYS A 269 -19.17 10.66 -3.10
N ALA A 270 -20.40 10.24 -3.43
CA ALA A 270 -21.58 11.09 -3.39
C ALA A 270 -21.79 11.72 -2.00
#